data_AF-A0A3L7JFG4-F1
#
_entry.id   AF-A0A3L7JFG4-F1
#
_cell.length_a   1.000
_cell.length_b   1.000
_cell.length_c   1.000
_cell.angle_alpha   90.00
_cell.angle_beta   90.00
_cell.angle_gamma   90.00
#
_symmetry.space_group_name_H-M   'P 1'
#
loop_
_entity.id
_entity.type
_entity.pdbx_description
1 polymer ?
#
loop_
_entity_poly.entity_id
_entity_poly.type
_entity_poly.pdbx_seq_one_letter_code
_entity_poly.pdbx_strand_id
1 'polypeptide(L)'
;MTMIHAYLSRISGPVIIFASAVHGLLFLAFLASLILLDPQAARAAEEPPRCEGRDLYAELQKTDPEAAAEAERTFAATPNNKGLFWRIEKEGAAPSHLFGTIHTTDPRTLTLPKPVGAALDEADVFVMETADARSKLSASLAMARHPSLFVYTDGKSAFDELDEEQAKALRAALAKRDIDPSTATKLKPWLIVGMLAAPPCELKRKAAGLEFLDNTLADRAEEDGKDIEGLESMVDQMRALADMPMESHLDSLANAAEMDDYAADMVETLTIRYLNEDTGLVMPALEAIGENIQGPLSAEQQAAAAAFEKNVLTGRNHTMADAAEPLLADGNAFIAIGALHLPGREGVVALLRDAGWTVTRVPLDTTN
;
A
#
# COMPACT_ATOMS: atom_id res chain seq x y z
N MET A 1 -4.81 -34.72 16.14
CA MET A 1 -5.34 -35.05 14.79
C MET A 1 -6.75 -35.59 14.97
N THR A 2 -7.66 -35.21 14.05
CA THR A 2 -9.12 -35.45 14.02
C THR A 2 -9.97 -34.73 15.08
N MET A 3 -10.67 -33.67 14.61
CA MET A 3 -11.76 -32.84 15.21
C MET A 3 -11.51 -31.32 15.29
N ILE A 4 -10.64 -30.75 14.43
CA ILE A 4 -10.53 -29.28 14.23
C ILE A 4 -10.71 -28.87 12.75
N HIS A 5 -10.86 -29.82 11.82
CA HIS A 5 -10.91 -29.56 10.38
C HIS A 5 -12.33 -29.44 9.77
N ALA A 6 -13.37 -29.26 10.57
CA ALA A 6 -14.75 -29.36 10.08
C ALA A 6 -15.60 -28.07 10.15
N TYR A 7 -15.03 -26.90 10.47
CA TYR A 7 -15.81 -25.65 10.56
C TYR A 7 -15.24 -24.45 9.80
N LEU A 8 -14.16 -24.62 9.02
CA LEU A 8 -13.58 -23.55 8.17
C LEU A 8 -14.07 -23.64 6.71
N SER A 9 -15.34 -23.97 6.48
CA SER A 9 -15.86 -24.20 5.11
C SER A 9 -17.04 -23.33 4.70
N ARG A 10 -17.23 -22.16 5.33
CA ARG A 10 -18.32 -21.25 4.93
C ARG A 10 -17.90 -19.78 4.95
N ILE A 11 -17.72 -19.27 3.73
CA ILE A 11 -18.04 -17.92 3.22
C ILE A 11 -16.89 -16.89 3.11
N SER A 12 -15.78 -16.95 3.84
CA SER A 12 -14.64 -16.04 3.62
C SER A 12 -13.52 -16.71 2.82
N GLY A 13 -13.57 -16.57 1.49
CA GLY A 13 -12.57 -17.16 0.59
C GLY A 13 -11.37 -16.26 0.26
N PRO A 14 -10.42 -16.75 -0.55
CA PRO A 14 -9.01 -16.29 -0.61
C PRO A 14 -8.71 -14.95 -1.33
N VAL A 15 -9.70 -14.13 -1.65
CA VAL A 15 -9.52 -12.82 -2.35
C VAL A 15 -8.83 -11.79 -1.48
N ILE A 16 -8.78 -12.08 -0.20
CA ILE A 16 -8.94 -11.06 0.80
C ILE A 16 -7.60 -10.73 1.47
N ILE A 17 -6.61 -11.63 1.43
CA ILE A 17 -5.21 -11.25 1.63
C ILE A 17 -4.79 -10.20 0.60
N PHE A 18 -5.15 -10.42 -0.66
CA PHE A 18 -4.81 -9.51 -1.76
C PHE A 18 -5.43 -8.12 -1.52
N ALA A 19 -6.74 -8.07 -1.27
CA ALA A 19 -7.43 -6.81 -0.99
C ALA A 19 -6.91 -6.17 0.32
N SER A 20 -6.87 -6.89 1.44
CA SER A 20 -6.49 -6.35 2.75
C SER A 20 -5.03 -5.91 2.84
N ALA A 21 -4.08 -6.60 2.20
CA ALA A 21 -2.66 -6.21 2.22
C ALA A 21 -2.40 -4.96 1.36
N VAL A 22 -2.99 -4.88 0.17
CA VAL A 22 -2.89 -3.68 -0.70
C VAL A 22 -3.67 -2.50 -0.11
N HIS A 23 -4.89 -2.73 0.42
CA HIS A 23 -5.62 -1.73 1.21
C HIS A 23 -4.80 -1.26 2.41
N GLY A 24 -4.07 -2.16 3.07
CA GLY A 24 -3.27 -1.82 4.24
C GLY A 24 -2.13 -0.88 3.96
N LEU A 25 -1.35 -1.14 2.91
CA LEU A 25 -0.27 -0.24 2.51
C LEU A 25 -0.82 1.13 2.07
N LEU A 26 -1.90 1.16 1.28
CA LEU A 26 -2.50 2.41 0.82
C LEU A 26 -3.21 3.17 1.95
N PHE A 27 -3.82 2.46 2.90
CA PHE A 27 -4.42 3.06 4.09
C PHE A 27 -3.36 3.54 5.07
N LEU A 28 -2.23 2.85 5.23
CA LEU A 28 -1.10 3.33 6.01
C LEU A 28 -0.67 4.70 5.47
N ALA A 29 -0.50 4.85 4.15
CA ALA A 29 -0.22 6.13 3.49
C ALA A 29 -1.23 7.24 3.87
N PHE A 30 -2.51 6.87 3.89
CA PHE A 30 -3.58 7.76 4.32
C PHE A 30 -3.60 8.05 5.85
N LEU A 31 -3.29 7.08 6.70
CA LEU A 31 -3.22 7.29 8.14
C LEU A 31 -2.05 8.21 8.50
N ALA A 32 -0.95 8.11 7.76
CA ALA A 32 0.22 8.97 7.93
C ALA A 32 -0.05 10.45 7.58
N SER A 33 -1.02 10.74 6.72
CA SER A 33 -1.47 12.11 6.46
C SER A 33 -2.42 12.68 7.53
N LEU A 34 -3.16 11.82 8.25
CA LEU A 34 -4.11 12.26 9.27
C LEU A 34 -3.52 12.47 10.65
N ILE A 35 -2.51 11.68 11.02
CA ILE A 35 -1.92 11.67 12.36
C ILE A 35 -0.52 12.30 12.28
N LEU A 36 -0.42 13.63 12.43
CA LEU A 36 0.78 14.16 13.09
C LEU A 36 0.49 14.05 14.58
N LEU A 37 1.16 13.10 15.23
CA LEU A 37 1.32 13.18 16.67
C LEU A 37 2.11 14.42 17.02
N ASP A 38 1.82 14.96 18.19
CA ASP A 38 2.56 16.06 18.77
C ASP A 38 4.06 15.71 18.75
N PRO A 39 4.94 16.51 18.09
CA PRO A 39 6.37 16.24 18.09
C PRO A 39 6.98 16.24 19.51
N GLN A 40 6.25 16.70 20.52
CA GLN A 40 6.65 16.56 21.93
C GLN A 40 6.40 15.15 22.50
N ALA A 41 5.48 14.35 21.94
CA ALA A 41 5.23 12.97 22.37
C ALA A 41 6.37 12.01 21.96
N ALA A 42 7.12 12.35 20.91
CA ALA A 42 8.26 11.59 20.40
C ALA A 42 9.52 11.66 21.31
N ARG A 43 9.49 12.43 22.41
CA ARG A 43 10.64 12.62 23.32
C ARG A 43 10.60 11.73 24.57
N ALA A 44 10.25 10.46 24.40
CA ALA A 44 10.55 9.44 25.40
C ALA A 44 11.29 8.28 24.72
N ALA A 45 12.57 8.16 25.05
CA ALA A 45 13.49 7.18 24.49
C ALA A 45 13.11 5.75 24.86
N GLU A 46 12.49 5.04 23.91
CA GLU A 46 12.70 3.61 23.65
C GLU A 46 13.00 3.47 22.15
N GLU A 47 13.89 2.55 21.76
CA GLU A 47 14.01 2.22 20.34
C GLU A 47 12.63 1.76 19.84
N PRO A 48 12.14 2.33 18.73
CA PRO A 48 10.82 2.00 18.22
C PRO A 48 10.72 0.48 17.97
N PRO A 49 9.62 -0.18 18.36
CA PRO A 49 9.54 -1.64 18.37
C PRO A 49 9.76 -2.19 16.97
N ARG A 50 10.46 -3.33 16.86
CA ARG A 50 10.55 -4.05 15.58
C ARG A 50 9.24 -4.76 15.29
N CYS A 51 8.78 -4.69 14.05
CA CYS A 51 7.76 -5.60 13.57
C CYS A 51 8.40 -6.97 13.35
N GLU A 52 8.06 -7.94 14.20
CA GLU A 52 8.52 -9.32 14.09
C GLU A 52 7.55 -10.10 13.21
N GLY A 53 7.63 -9.88 11.88
CA GLY A 53 6.90 -10.67 10.89
C GLY A 53 7.75 -11.78 10.30
N ARG A 54 7.10 -12.80 9.76
CA ARG A 54 7.69 -13.88 8.98
C ARG A 54 7.45 -13.64 7.49
N ASP A 55 8.42 -14.03 6.70
CA ASP A 55 8.29 -14.07 5.25
C ASP A 55 7.36 -15.23 4.83
N LEU A 56 6.09 -14.92 4.56
CA LEU A 56 5.09 -15.91 4.14
C LEU A 56 5.38 -16.51 2.77
N TYR A 57 6.09 -15.78 1.90
CA TYR A 57 6.47 -16.31 0.59
C TYR A 57 7.60 -17.34 0.72
N ALA A 58 8.58 -17.09 1.60
CA ALA A 58 9.61 -18.07 1.92
C ALA A 58 9.04 -19.30 2.67
N GLU A 59 7.94 -19.14 3.41
CA GLU A 59 7.19 -20.27 3.96
C GLU A 59 6.45 -21.04 2.86
N LEU A 60 5.74 -20.34 1.96
CA LEU A 60 5.05 -20.93 0.81
C LEU A 60 6.01 -21.78 -0.03
N GLN A 61 7.22 -21.28 -0.33
CA GLN A 61 8.24 -22.04 -1.06
C GLN A 61 8.58 -23.40 -0.43
N LYS A 62 8.36 -23.56 0.89
CA LYS A 62 8.59 -24.82 1.61
C LYS A 62 7.33 -25.67 1.71
N THR A 63 6.16 -25.06 1.90
CA THR A 63 4.90 -25.78 2.15
C THR A 63 4.18 -26.14 0.87
N ASP A 64 4.25 -25.28 -0.14
CA ASP A 64 3.69 -25.48 -1.47
C ASP A 64 4.64 -24.93 -2.56
N PRO A 65 5.70 -25.70 -2.90
CA PRO A 65 6.67 -25.29 -3.91
C PRO A 65 6.08 -25.20 -5.33
N GLU A 66 4.94 -25.85 -5.61
CA GLU A 66 4.30 -25.78 -6.92
C GLU A 66 3.60 -24.43 -7.11
N ALA A 67 2.84 -23.98 -6.10
CA ALA A 67 2.23 -22.65 -6.08
C ALA A 67 3.29 -21.54 -6.14
N ALA A 68 4.38 -21.67 -5.36
CA ALA A 68 5.49 -20.72 -5.42
C ALA A 68 6.14 -20.69 -6.81
N ALA A 69 6.33 -21.84 -7.46
CA ALA A 69 6.88 -21.90 -8.81
C ALA A 69 5.95 -21.30 -9.88
N GLU A 70 4.63 -21.38 -9.71
CA GLU A 70 3.68 -20.65 -10.58
C GLU A 70 3.80 -19.14 -10.37
N ALA A 71 3.88 -18.68 -9.12
CA ALA A 71 4.09 -17.27 -8.83
C ALA A 71 5.40 -16.73 -9.46
N GLU A 72 6.49 -17.51 -9.42
CA GLU A 72 7.75 -17.17 -10.10
C GLU A 72 7.62 -17.16 -11.63
N ARG A 73 6.79 -18.03 -12.22
CA ARG A 73 6.52 -18.01 -13.68
C ARG A 73 5.79 -16.73 -14.07
N THR A 74 4.77 -16.34 -13.31
CA THR A 74 4.05 -15.08 -13.52
C THR A 74 4.99 -13.89 -13.35
N PHE A 75 5.77 -13.87 -12.27
CA PHE A 75 6.81 -12.87 -12.04
C PHE A 75 7.78 -12.73 -13.21
N ALA A 76 8.31 -13.84 -13.74
CA ALA A 76 9.23 -13.84 -14.88
C ALA A 76 8.59 -13.31 -16.18
N ALA A 77 7.27 -13.50 -16.34
CA ALA A 77 6.51 -13.01 -17.49
C ALA A 77 6.08 -11.53 -17.36
N THR A 78 6.06 -10.98 -16.13
CA THR A 78 5.68 -9.61 -15.85
C THR A 78 6.72 -8.61 -16.38
N PRO A 79 6.35 -7.67 -17.27
CA PRO A 79 7.26 -6.60 -17.69
C PRO A 79 7.66 -5.73 -16.49
N ASN A 80 8.91 -5.25 -16.47
CA ASN A 80 9.41 -4.41 -15.37
C ASN A 80 9.25 -5.06 -13.99
N ASN A 81 9.30 -6.40 -13.94
CA ASN A 81 9.14 -7.17 -12.71
C ASN A 81 10.17 -6.85 -11.63
N LYS A 82 11.34 -6.33 -12.02
CA LYS A 82 12.39 -5.90 -11.10
C LYS A 82 12.73 -4.42 -11.24
N GLY A 83 13.06 -3.82 -10.10
CA GLY A 83 13.64 -2.49 -10.00
C GLY A 83 12.73 -1.48 -9.33
N LEU A 84 13.32 -0.61 -8.51
CA LEU A 84 12.62 0.50 -7.86
C LEU A 84 12.93 1.85 -8.49
N PHE A 85 14.03 1.99 -9.22
CA PHE A 85 14.50 3.29 -9.68
C PHE A 85 14.70 3.34 -11.20
N TRP A 86 14.15 4.37 -11.80
CA TRP A 86 14.03 4.52 -13.25
C TRP A 86 14.39 5.94 -13.66
N ARG A 87 15.14 6.07 -14.76
CA ARG A 87 15.43 7.33 -15.44
C ARG A 87 14.50 7.46 -16.64
N ILE A 88 13.90 8.63 -16.80
CA ILE A 88 12.91 8.96 -17.82
C ILE A 88 13.47 10.06 -18.72
N GLU A 89 13.48 9.80 -20.04
CA GLU A 89 14.12 10.69 -21.02
C GLU A 89 13.30 10.84 -22.29
N LYS A 90 13.37 12.03 -22.89
CA LYS A 90 12.84 12.33 -24.22
C LYS A 90 13.63 13.48 -24.80
N GLU A 91 13.81 13.48 -26.13
CA GLU A 91 14.53 14.56 -26.81
C GLU A 91 13.86 15.91 -26.52
N GLY A 92 14.65 16.88 -26.07
CA GLY A 92 14.18 18.24 -25.74
C GLY A 92 13.73 18.45 -24.30
N ALA A 93 13.66 17.40 -23.47
CA ALA A 93 13.38 17.50 -22.03
C ALA A 93 14.61 17.08 -21.22
N ALA A 94 14.84 17.75 -20.08
CA ALA A 94 15.88 17.31 -19.15
C ALA A 94 15.47 15.98 -18.48
N PRO A 95 16.41 15.05 -18.21
CA PRO A 95 16.07 13.75 -17.63
C PRO A 95 15.33 13.89 -16.30
N SER A 96 14.28 13.11 -16.13
CA SER A 96 13.52 12.98 -14.89
C SER A 96 13.71 11.59 -14.30
N HIS A 97 13.28 11.38 -13.06
CA HIS A 97 13.43 10.11 -12.36
C HIS A 97 12.11 9.66 -11.75
N LEU A 98 11.91 8.34 -11.71
CA LEU A 98 10.78 7.68 -11.07
C LEU A 98 11.31 6.66 -10.06
N PHE A 99 10.87 6.79 -8.82
CA PHE A 99 11.26 5.95 -7.70
C PHE A 99 10.04 5.29 -7.06
N GLY A 100 10.12 3.97 -6.88
CA GLY A 100 9.16 3.17 -6.15
C GLY A 100 9.39 3.25 -4.65
N THR A 101 8.39 3.68 -3.89
CA THR A 101 8.40 3.74 -2.42
C THR A 101 7.55 2.62 -1.80
N ILE A 102 7.59 2.50 -0.47
CA ILE A 102 6.72 1.60 0.29
C ILE A 102 6.29 2.30 1.59
N HIS A 103 5.00 2.22 1.91
CA HIS A 103 4.39 2.89 3.07
C HIS A 103 4.59 2.11 4.37
N THR A 104 5.84 1.99 4.81
CA THR A 104 6.21 1.39 6.11
C THR A 104 7.24 2.26 6.82
N THR A 105 7.19 2.24 8.15
CA THR A 105 8.20 2.85 9.03
C THR A 105 9.39 1.93 9.28
N ASP A 106 9.54 0.83 8.54
CA ASP A 106 10.66 -0.09 8.70
C ASP A 106 12.00 0.59 8.36
N PRO A 107 12.96 0.65 9.30
CA PRO A 107 14.24 1.34 9.06
C PRO A 107 15.04 0.82 7.86
N ARG A 108 14.81 -0.44 7.43
CA ARG A 108 15.47 -1.01 6.23
C ARG A 108 15.06 -0.30 4.95
N THR A 109 13.88 0.29 4.90
CA THR A 109 13.36 0.97 3.70
C THR A 109 13.65 2.47 3.69
N LEU A 110 14.03 3.06 4.84
CA LEU A 110 14.25 4.50 4.99
C LEU A 110 15.63 4.97 4.53
N THR A 111 16.59 4.06 4.35
CA THR A 111 17.92 4.43 3.85
C THR A 111 17.87 4.60 2.33
N LEU A 112 17.98 5.85 1.87
CA LEU A 112 17.93 6.17 0.45
C LEU A 112 19.22 5.70 -0.26
N PRO A 113 19.13 4.90 -1.33
CA PRO A 113 20.30 4.55 -2.14
C PRO A 113 20.96 5.80 -2.73
N LYS A 114 22.30 5.81 -2.82
CA LYS A 114 23.09 6.93 -3.37
C LYS A 114 22.57 7.48 -4.71
N PRO A 115 22.29 6.65 -5.74
CA PRO A 115 21.79 7.18 -7.02
C PRO A 115 20.42 7.85 -6.90
N VAL A 116 19.56 7.39 -5.98
CA VAL A 116 18.24 7.98 -5.75
C VAL A 116 18.39 9.33 -5.05
N GLY A 117 19.27 9.41 -4.04
CA GLY A 117 19.57 10.67 -3.35
C GLY A 117 20.15 11.74 -4.27
N ALA A 118 21.08 11.36 -5.14
CA ALA A 118 21.67 12.29 -6.11
C ALA A 118 20.62 12.83 -7.10
N ALA A 119 19.74 11.96 -7.61
CA ALA A 119 18.66 12.39 -8.49
C ALA A 119 17.64 13.30 -7.80
N LEU A 120 17.34 13.08 -6.51
CA LEU A 120 16.50 13.99 -5.74
C LEU A 120 17.19 15.35 -5.55
N ASP A 121 18.50 15.38 -5.30
CA ASP A 121 19.26 16.63 -5.12
C ASP A 121 19.30 17.47 -6.41
N GLU A 122 19.39 16.81 -7.56
CA GLU A 122 19.44 17.44 -8.89
C GLU A 122 18.07 17.87 -9.44
N ALA A 123 16.97 17.39 -8.88
CA ALA A 123 15.63 17.67 -9.38
C ALA A 123 15.17 19.10 -9.08
N ASP A 124 14.34 19.65 -9.96
CA ASP A 124 13.73 20.98 -9.78
C ASP A 124 12.38 20.89 -9.03
N VAL A 125 11.68 19.77 -9.18
CA VAL A 125 10.37 19.50 -8.56
C VAL A 125 10.34 18.08 -7.98
N PHE A 126 9.73 17.94 -6.80
CA PHE A 126 9.40 16.65 -6.23
C PHE A 126 7.92 16.36 -6.43
N VAL A 127 7.62 15.16 -6.92
CA VAL A 127 6.27 14.74 -7.28
C VAL A 127 5.94 13.47 -6.51
N MET A 128 4.78 13.43 -5.88
CA MET A 128 4.27 12.24 -5.17
C MET A 128 2.86 11.89 -5.61
N GLU A 129 2.30 10.77 -5.10
CA GLU A 129 0.92 10.39 -5.43
C GLU A 129 -0.07 11.49 -5.02
N THR A 130 -0.07 11.89 -3.75
CA THR A 130 -1.07 12.83 -3.19
C THR A 130 -0.44 13.92 -2.34
N ALA A 131 0.01 15.00 -2.97
CA ALA A 131 0.57 16.16 -2.25
C ALA A 131 -0.45 16.82 -1.30
N ASP A 132 -1.75 16.80 -1.66
CA ASP A 132 -2.82 17.39 -0.84
C ASP A 132 -3.08 16.61 0.46
N ALA A 133 -2.70 15.33 0.51
CA ALA A 133 -2.80 14.51 1.71
C ALA A 133 -1.86 15.01 2.83
N ARG A 134 -0.73 15.65 2.50
CA ARG A 134 0.22 16.16 3.51
C ARG A 134 -0.35 17.30 4.37
N SER A 135 -1.41 17.97 3.90
CA SER A 135 -2.07 19.05 4.63
C SER A 135 -3.25 18.54 5.47
N LYS A 136 -3.12 18.63 6.80
CA LYS A 136 -4.23 18.35 7.74
C LYS A 136 -5.50 19.12 7.43
N LEU A 137 -5.36 20.39 7.00
CA LEU A 137 -6.49 21.21 6.63
C LEU A 137 -7.18 20.67 5.38
N SER A 138 -6.39 20.30 4.36
CA SER A 138 -6.91 19.70 3.12
C SER A 138 -7.61 18.38 3.41
N ALA A 139 -6.98 17.52 4.22
CA ALA A 139 -7.56 16.23 4.62
C ALA A 139 -8.88 16.39 5.40
N SER A 140 -8.91 17.30 6.38
CA SER A 140 -10.12 17.58 7.15
C SER A 140 -11.25 18.15 6.28
N LEU A 141 -10.91 19.01 5.32
CA LEU A 141 -11.86 19.59 4.38
C LEU A 141 -12.41 18.55 3.40
N ALA A 142 -11.56 17.63 2.93
CA ALA A 142 -11.97 16.50 2.10
C ALA A 142 -12.99 15.61 2.84
N MET A 143 -12.73 15.25 4.10
CA MET A 143 -13.68 14.51 4.94
C MET A 143 -15.01 15.25 5.11
N ALA A 144 -14.96 16.55 5.39
CA ALA A 144 -16.16 17.36 5.59
C ALA A 144 -17.00 17.51 4.30
N ARG A 145 -16.35 17.57 3.13
CA ARG A 145 -17.03 17.69 1.82
C ARG A 145 -17.54 16.36 1.27
N HIS A 146 -16.92 15.25 1.67
CA HIS A 146 -17.26 13.91 1.19
C HIS A 146 -17.53 12.91 2.31
N PRO A 147 -18.42 13.21 3.29
CA PRO A 147 -18.58 12.38 4.49
C PRO A 147 -19.01 10.94 4.17
N SER A 148 -19.80 10.74 3.10
CA SER A 148 -20.26 9.41 2.69
C SER A 148 -19.14 8.46 2.25
N LEU A 149 -17.96 8.99 1.89
CA LEU A 149 -16.79 8.16 1.59
C LEU A 149 -16.19 7.57 2.86
N PHE A 150 -16.29 8.26 4.00
CA PHE A 150 -15.57 7.90 5.22
C PHE A 150 -16.47 7.30 6.29
N VAL A 151 -17.70 7.78 6.41
CA VAL A 151 -18.59 7.42 7.52
C VAL A 151 -19.95 6.93 7.04
N TYR A 152 -20.59 6.10 7.86
CA TYR A 152 -22.02 5.85 7.75
C TYR A 152 -22.79 7.14 8.07
N THR A 153 -23.76 7.49 7.22
CA THR A 153 -24.59 8.70 7.36
C THR A 153 -26.03 8.38 7.76
N ASP A 154 -26.39 7.10 7.85
CA ASP A 154 -27.72 6.59 8.15
C ASP A 154 -27.86 6.04 9.58
N GLY A 155 -26.81 6.17 10.40
CA GLY A 155 -26.78 5.72 11.80
C GLY A 155 -26.47 4.23 11.98
N LYS A 156 -26.20 3.49 10.90
CA LYS A 156 -25.69 2.12 10.96
C LYS A 156 -24.20 2.08 11.29
N SER A 157 -23.73 0.88 11.59
CA SER A 157 -22.33 0.53 11.77
C SER A 157 -21.97 -0.75 11.04
N ALA A 158 -20.69 -0.93 10.72
CA ALA A 158 -20.18 -2.23 10.29
C ALA A 158 -20.51 -3.34 11.31
N PHE A 159 -20.54 -3.04 12.62
CA PHE A 159 -20.91 -4.00 13.66
C PHE A 159 -22.38 -4.45 13.60
N ASP A 160 -23.27 -3.68 12.95
CA ASP A 160 -24.68 -4.07 12.77
C ASP A 160 -24.86 -5.04 11.58
N GLU A 161 -23.86 -5.10 10.70
CA GLU A 161 -23.88 -5.89 9.45
C GLU A 161 -23.04 -7.17 9.55
N LEU A 162 -22.19 -7.29 10.57
CA LEU A 162 -21.40 -8.50 10.88
C LEU A 162 -22.18 -9.47 11.79
N ASP A 163 -21.90 -10.76 11.66
CA ASP A 163 -22.39 -11.76 12.63
C ASP A 163 -21.66 -11.66 13.98
N GLU A 164 -22.12 -12.43 14.98
CA GLU A 164 -21.59 -12.36 16.35
C GLU A 164 -20.10 -12.73 16.44
N GLU A 165 -19.64 -13.74 15.69
CA GLU A 165 -18.24 -14.18 15.72
C GLU A 165 -17.35 -13.21 14.94
N GLN A 166 -17.80 -12.72 13.78
CA GLN A 166 -17.10 -11.68 13.02
C GLN A 166 -16.96 -10.38 13.83
N ALA A 167 -18.03 -9.93 14.48
CA ALA A 167 -18.00 -8.74 15.32
C ALA A 167 -17.08 -8.91 16.54
N LYS A 168 -16.97 -10.13 17.09
CA LYS A 168 -16.05 -10.47 18.17
C LYS A 168 -14.59 -10.48 17.69
N ALA A 169 -14.30 -11.07 16.54
CA ALA A 169 -12.99 -11.04 15.90
C ALA A 169 -12.55 -9.59 15.64
N LEU A 170 -13.44 -8.76 15.08
CA LEU A 170 -13.16 -7.35 14.83
C LEU A 170 -12.83 -6.58 16.11
N ARG A 171 -13.59 -6.78 17.19
CA ARG A 171 -13.27 -6.15 18.48
C ARG A 171 -11.90 -6.58 19.01
N ALA A 172 -11.55 -7.85 18.88
CA ALA A 172 -10.25 -8.36 19.30
C ALA A 172 -9.10 -7.76 18.47
N ALA A 173 -9.27 -7.66 17.16
CA ALA A 173 -8.29 -7.07 16.25
C ALA A 173 -8.09 -5.56 16.51
N LEU A 174 -9.16 -4.81 16.76
CA LEU A 174 -9.07 -3.39 17.15
C LEU A 174 -8.40 -3.20 18.51
N ALA A 175 -8.70 -4.06 19.49
CA ALA A 175 -8.11 -4.00 20.83
C ALA A 175 -6.58 -4.19 20.81
N LYS A 176 -6.04 -5.05 19.94
CA LYS A 176 -4.59 -5.23 19.75
C LYS A 176 -3.86 -3.96 19.27
N ARG A 177 -4.61 -2.99 18.74
CA ARG A 177 -4.13 -1.69 18.24
C ARG A 177 -4.47 -0.53 19.16
N ASP A 178 -4.99 -0.80 20.35
CA ASP A 178 -5.50 0.21 21.28
C ASP A 178 -6.60 1.11 20.66
N ILE A 179 -7.34 0.59 19.67
CA ILE A 179 -8.46 1.30 19.03
C ILE A 179 -9.76 0.92 19.74
N ASP A 180 -10.45 1.91 20.32
CA ASP A 180 -11.76 1.69 20.92
C ASP A 180 -12.79 1.33 19.82
N PRO A 181 -13.58 0.26 19.97
CA PRO A 181 -14.60 -0.12 18.99
C PRO A 181 -15.58 1.01 18.66
N SER A 182 -15.84 1.94 19.58
CA SER A 182 -16.68 3.12 19.32
C SER A 182 -16.09 4.02 18.22
N THR A 183 -14.77 4.07 18.04
CA THR A 183 -14.13 4.80 16.93
C THR A 183 -14.50 4.17 15.59
N ALA A 184 -14.56 2.83 15.52
CA ALA A 184 -14.92 2.11 14.31
C ALA A 184 -16.43 2.16 14.01
N THR A 185 -17.29 2.46 15.00
CA THR A 185 -18.75 2.39 14.80
C THR A 185 -19.27 3.28 13.68
N LYS A 186 -18.65 4.44 13.46
CA LYS A 186 -19.06 5.40 12.44
C LYS A 186 -18.35 5.23 11.11
N LEU A 187 -17.22 4.52 11.07
CA LEU A 187 -16.37 4.42 9.89
C LEU A 187 -16.92 3.42 8.88
N LYS A 188 -16.69 3.68 7.60
CA LYS A 188 -16.94 2.69 6.54
C LYS A 188 -15.97 1.50 6.66
N PRO A 189 -16.38 0.28 6.28
CA PRO A 189 -15.58 -0.92 6.51
C PRO A 189 -14.17 -0.84 5.87
N TRP A 190 -14.03 -0.23 4.70
CA TRP A 190 -12.73 -0.10 4.00
C TRP A 190 -11.68 0.66 4.83
N LEU A 191 -12.08 1.67 5.62
CA LEU A 191 -11.16 2.36 6.53
C LEU A 191 -10.71 1.42 7.65
N ILE A 192 -11.64 0.62 8.17
CA ILE A 192 -11.36 -0.30 9.27
C ILE A 192 -10.44 -1.43 8.77
N VAL A 193 -10.67 -1.96 7.56
CA VAL A 193 -9.75 -2.92 6.90
C VAL A 193 -8.34 -2.35 6.86
N GLY A 194 -8.20 -1.10 6.43
CA GLY A 194 -6.91 -0.41 6.43
C GLY A 194 -6.27 -0.32 7.83
N MET A 195 -7.05 -0.01 8.86
CA MET A 195 -6.56 0.00 10.25
C MET A 195 -6.06 -1.37 10.69
N LEU A 196 -6.76 -2.45 10.30
CA LEU A 196 -6.37 -3.82 10.64
C LEU A 196 -5.15 -4.29 9.85
N ALA A 197 -4.95 -3.82 8.63
CA ALA A 197 -3.78 -4.23 7.86
C ALA A 197 -2.47 -3.56 8.35
N ALA A 198 -2.56 -2.45 9.09
CA ALA A 198 -1.44 -1.92 9.86
C ALA A 198 -1.18 -2.78 11.12
N PRO A 199 -0.05 -3.49 11.25
CA PRO A 199 0.23 -4.26 12.45
C PRO A 199 0.45 -3.33 13.65
N PRO A 200 0.20 -3.77 14.90
CA PRO A 200 0.35 -2.93 16.09
C PRO A 200 1.72 -2.26 16.24
N CYS A 201 2.79 -2.93 15.79
CA CYS A 201 4.14 -2.38 15.80
C CYS A 201 4.30 -1.15 14.88
N GLU A 202 3.70 -1.14 13.68
CA GLU A 202 3.75 0.00 12.76
C GLU A 202 2.99 1.19 13.34
N LEU A 203 1.84 0.96 13.99
CA LEU A 203 1.12 2.03 14.68
C LEU A 203 1.94 2.63 15.82
N LYS A 204 2.67 1.79 16.58
CA LYS A 204 3.58 2.27 17.64
C LYS A 204 4.79 3.03 17.08
N ARG A 205 5.37 2.59 15.97
CA ARG A 205 6.47 3.29 15.28
C ARG A 205 6.00 4.66 14.77
N LYS A 206 4.87 4.71 14.08
CA LYS A 206 4.24 5.97 13.70
C LYS A 206 3.92 6.83 14.93
N ALA A 207 3.53 6.19 16.03
CA ALA A 207 3.27 6.89 17.28
C ALA A 207 4.51 7.53 17.92
N ALA A 208 5.68 6.93 17.70
CA ALA A 208 6.98 7.46 18.09
C ALA A 208 7.54 8.51 17.12
N GLY A 209 6.79 8.88 16.07
CA GLY A 209 7.19 9.90 15.09
C GLY A 209 8.05 9.38 13.94
N LEU A 210 8.08 8.06 13.69
CA LEU A 210 8.69 7.56 12.45
C LEU A 210 7.77 7.86 11.27
N GLU A 211 8.37 8.36 10.20
CA GLU A 211 7.69 8.69 8.94
C GLU A 211 7.98 7.63 7.87
N PHE A 212 7.11 7.56 6.88
CA PHE A 212 7.36 6.78 5.68
C PHE A 212 8.37 7.48 4.78
N LEU A 213 8.96 6.70 3.87
CA LEU A 213 9.92 7.21 2.90
C LEU A 213 9.32 8.33 2.05
N ASP A 214 8.05 8.23 1.66
CA ASP A 214 7.33 9.23 0.85
C ASP A 214 7.38 10.64 1.49
N ASN A 215 6.97 10.75 2.75
CA ASN A 215 7.00 12.01 3.49
C ASN A 215 8.43 12.47 3.75
N THR A 216 9.36 11.55 4.03
CA THR A 216 10.77 11.88 4.26
C THR A 216 11.41 12.51 3.00
N LEU A 217 11.07 12.00 1.82
CA LEU A 217 11.53 12.57 0.54
C LEU A 217 10.91 13.94 0.28
N ALA A 218 9.60 14.08 0.55
CA ALA A 218 8.89 15.35 0.40
C ALA A 218 9.43 16.44 1.35
N ASP A 219 9.65 16.10 2.63
CA ASP A 219 10.21 17.02 3.63
C ASP A 219 11.61 17.48 3.22
N ARG A 220 12.48 16.57 2.76
CA ARG A 220 13.80 16.92 2.22
C ARG A 220 13.70 17.83 1.00
N ALA A 221 12.78 17.55 0.08
CA ALA A 221 12.58 18.39 -1.10
C ALA A 221 12.12 19.81 -0.73
N GLU A 222 11.21 19.95 0.25
CA GLU A 222 10.79 21.25 0.78
C GLU A 222 11.92 22.00 1.48
N GLU A 223 12.75 21.30 2.27
CA GLU A 223 13.94 21.88 2.90
C GLU A 223 14.95 22.42 1.88
N ASP A 224 15.06 21.75 0.73
CA ASP A 224 15.87 22.19 -0.41
C ASP A 224 15.18 23.28 -1.26
N GLY A 225 13.96 23.69 -0.92
CA GLY A 225 13.21 24.74 -1.61
C GLY A 225 12.56 24.31 -2.92
N LYS A 226 12.35 23.01 -3.14
CA LYS A 226 11.67 22.46 -4.32
C LYS A 226 10.16 22.54 -4.15
N ASP A 227 9.45 22.70 -5.26
CA ASP A 227 7.99 22.59 -5.28
C ASP A 227 7.57 21.12 -5.10
N ILE A 228 6.42 20.92 -4.44
CA ILE A 228 5.82 19.59 -4.18
C ILE A 228 4.53 19.46 -4.95
N GLU A 229 4.50 18.52 -5.89
CA GLU A 229 3.34 18.26 -6.77
C GLU A 229 2.73 16.88 -6.52
N GLY A 230 1.44 16.75 -6.83
CA GLY A 230 0.68 15.51 -6.72
C GLY A 230 0.25 14.98 -8.09
N LEU A 231 0.38 13.67 -8.32
CA LEU A 231 -0.11 13.02 -9.55
C LEU A 231 -1.61 12.73 -9.50
N GLU A 232 -2.19 12.63 -8.31
CA GLU A 232 -3.61 12.47 -8.09
C GLU A 232 -4.05 13.24 -6.83
N SER A 233 -5.36 13.29 -6.57
CA SER A 233 -5.89 13.86 -5.33
C SER A 233 -6.15 12.78 -4.31
N MET A 234 -5.96 13.12 -3.03
CA MET A 234 -6.32 12.23 -1.91
C MET A 234 -7.77 11.74 -2.01
N VAL A 235 -8.70 12.60 -2.45
CA VAL A 235 -10.11 12.23 -2.60
C VAL A 235 -10.32 11.19 -3.71
N ASP A 236 -9.60 11.30 -4.83
CA ASP A 236 -9.72 10.33 -5.93
C ASP A 236 -9.13 8.97 -5.54
N GLN A 237 -8.00 8.97 -4.83
CA GLN A 237 -7.43 7.75 -4.24
C GLN A 237 -8.42 7.06 -3.28
N MET A 238 -9.10 7.84 -2.42
CA MET A 238 -10.13 7.30 -1.51
C MET A 238 -11.36 6.79 -2.23
N ARG A 239 -11.78 7.45 -3.31
CA ARG A 239 -12.88 6.96 -4.13
C ARG A 239 -12.52 5.61 -4.75
N ALA A 240 -11.30 5.46 -5.26
CA ALA A 240 -10.83 4.19 -5.81
C ALA A 240 -10.86 3.06 -4.76
N LEU A 241 -10.44 3.33 -3.53
CA LEU A 241 -10.52 2.37 -2.41
C LEU A 241 -11.97 2.07 -1.99
N ALA A 242 -12.84 3.08 -1.99
CA ALA A 242 -14.24 2.93 -1.61
C ALA A 242 -15.11 2.30 -2.71
N ASP A 243 -14.64 2.27 -3.97
CA ASP A 243 -15.36 1.80 -5.16
C ASP A 243 -15.42 0.27 -5.24
N MET A 244 -16.08 -0.32 -4.24
CA MET A 244 -16.48 -1.72 -4.21
C MET A 244 -17.88 -1.85 -3.59
N PRO A 245 -18.62 -2.93 -3.91
CA PRO A 245 -19.88 -3.24 -3.22
C PRO A 245 -19.69 -3.31 -1.70
N MET A 246 -20.68 -2.83 -0.94
CA MET A 246 -20.62 -2.84 0.53
C MET A 246 -20.43 -4.27 1.10
N GLU A 247 -21.05 -5.26 0.46
CA GLU A 247 -20.90 -6.67 0.83
C GLU A 247 -19.43 -7.11 0.73
N SER A 248 -18.74 -6.78 -0.36
CA SER A 248 -17.30 -7.05 -0.53
C SER A 248 -16.44 -6.33 0.52
N HIS A 249 -16.83 -5.12 0.92
CA HIS A 249 -16.18 -4.37 2.00
C HIS A 249 -16.36 -5.03 3.37
N LEU A 250 -17.54 -5.60 3.65
CA LEU A 250 -17.83 -6.33 4.88
C LEU A 250 -17.11 -7.69 4.92
N ASP A 251 -17.09 -8.43 3.82
CA ASP A 251 -16.31 -9.66 3.68
C ASP A 251 -14.82 -9.41 3.90
N SER A 252 -14.32 -8.31 3.32
CA SER A 252 -12.93 -7.86 3.51
C SER A 252 -12.63 -7.53 4.97
N LEU A 253 -13.57 -6.89 5.66
CA LEU A 253 -13.43 -6.54 7.07
C LEU A 253 -13.44 -7.77 8.00
N ALA A 254 -14.40 -8.66 7.80
CA ALA A 254 -14.50 -9.90 8.57
C ALA A 254 -13.21 -10.71 8.44
N ASN A 255 -12.70 -10.86 7.22
CA ASN A 255 -11.49 -11.60 6.99
C ASN A 255 -10.24 -10.90 7.53
N ALA A 256 -10.09 -9.58 7.35
CA ALA A 256 -8.97 -8.83 7.93
C ALA A 256 -8.92 -9.00 9.46
N ALA A 257 -10.08 -9.10 10.11
CA ALA A 257 -10.16 -9.39 11.54
C ALA A 257 -9.78 -10.84 11.90
N GLU A 258 -10.17 -11.82 11.08
CA GLU A 258 -9.79 -13.23 11.27
C GLU A 258 -8.31 -13.48 11.01
N MET A 259 -7.72 -12.76 10.04
CA MET A 259 -6.34 -12.89 9.61
C MET A 259 -5.39 -11.92 10.31
N ASP A 260 -5.84 -11.27 11.38
CA ASP A 260 -5.09 -10.25 12.10
C ASP A 260 -3.70 -10.71 12.55
N ASP A 261 -3.56 -11.99 12.94
CA ASP A 261 -2.27 -12.57 13.34
C ASP A 261 -1.25 -12.62 12.19
N TYR A 262 -1.69 -12.52 10.93
CA TYR A 262 -0.83 -12.45 9.74
C TYR A 262 -0.47 -11.02 9.32
N ALA A 263 -1.02 -9.96 9.94
CA ALA A 263 -0.78 -8.58 9.49
C ALA A 263 0.72 -8.21 9.50
N ALA A 264 1.45 -8.60 10.55
CA ALA A 264 2.89 -8.37 10.64
C ALA A 264 3.67 -9.21 9.61
N ASP A 265 3.26 -10.46 9.40
CA ASP A 265 3.85 -11.36 8.42
C ASP A 265 3.64 -10.85 6.98
N MET A 266 2.48 -10.24 6.69
CA MET A 266 2.21 -9.59 5.41
C MET A 266 3.08 -8.37 5.19
N VAL A 267 3.21 -7.48 6.18
CA VAL A 267 4.10 -6.30 6.06
C VAL A 267 5.56 -6.71 5.88
N GLU A 268 6.06 -7.70 6.64
CA GLU A 268 7.39 -8.25 6.42
C GLU A 268 7.51 -8.83 5.01
N THR A 269 6.46 -9.51 4.57
CA THR A 269 6.43 -10.12 3.25
C THR A 269 6.56 -9.05 2.17
N LEU A 270 5.83 -7.95 2.25
CA LEU A 270 5.91 -6.87 1.26
C LEU A 270 7.25 -6.14 1.34
N THR A 271 7.77 -5.96 2.55
CA THR A 271 9.06 -5.29 2.80
C THR A 271 10.23 -6.06 2.20
N ILE A 272 10.30 -7.38 2.37
CA ILE A 272 11.38 -8.18 1.77
C ILE A 272 11.34 -8.09 0.24
N ARG A 273 10.14 -8.11 -0.35
CA ARG A 273 9.98 -7.99 -1.81
C ARG A 273 10.45 -6.64 -2.33
N TYR A 274 10.06 -5.57 -1.64
CA TYR A 274 10.57 -4.24 -1.91
C TYR A 274 12.10 -4.17 -1.83
N LEU A 275 12.70 -4.69 -0.74
CA LEU A 275 14.15 -4.68 -0.54
C LEU A 275 14.93 -5.50 -1.58
N ASN A 276 14.32 -6.57 -2.10
CA ASN A 276 14.88 -7.40 -3.18
C ASN A 276 14.64 -6.82 -4.59
N GLU A 277 13.95 -5.68 -4.67
CA GLU A 277 13.50 -5.04 -5.90
C GLU A 277 12.66 -5.98 -6.80
N ASP A 278 11.93 -6.94 -6.24
CA ASP A 278 11.12 -7.92 -7.00
C ASP A 278 9.62 -7.59 -6.91
N THR A 279 9.26 -6.31 -7.06
CA THR A 279 7.88 -5.80 -6.90
C THR A 279 6.86 -6.48 -7.81
N GLY A 280 7.26 -6.97 -8.99
CA GLY A 280 6.39 -7.77 -9.85
C GLY A 280 5.98 -9.13 -9.28
N LEU A 281 6.64 -9.59 -8.22
CA LEU A 281 6.33 -10.84 -7.51
C LEU A 281 5.28 -10.63 -6.41
N VAL A 282 5.06 -9.40 -5.94
CA VAL A 282 4.15 -9.11 -4.82
C VAL A 282 2.74 -9.66 -5.10
N MET A 283 2.18 -9.32 -6.25
CA MET A 283 0.83 -9.73 -6.65
C MET A 283 0.67 -11.26 -6.72
N PRO A 284 1.46 -11.99 -7.54
CA PRO A 284 1.34 -13.44 -7.60
C PRO A 284 1.71 -14.15 -6.29
N ALA A 285 2.61 -13.57 -5.46
CA ALA A 285 2.91 -14.11 -4.15
C ALA A 285 1.73 -13.98 -3.18
N LEU A 286 1.07 -12.82 -3.11
CA LEU A 286 -0.09 -12.61 -2.25
C LEU A 286 -1.26 -13.52 -2.63
N GLU A 287 -1.50 -13.72 -3.92
CA GLU A 287 -2.51 -14.66 -4.41
C GLU A 287 -2.19 -16.09 -3.95
N ALA A 288 -0.97 -16.57 -4.20
CA ALA A 288 -0.57 -17.92 -3.82
C ALA A 288 -0.53 -18.16 -2.30
N ILE A 289 -0.11 -17.15 -1.51
CA ILE A 289 -0.17 -17.19 -0.04
C ILE A 289 -1.63 -17.26 0.43
N GLY A 290 -2.51 -16.44 -0.15
CA GLY A 290 -3.95 -16.45 0.09
C GLY A 290 -4.53 -17.83 -0.14
N GLU A 291 -4.22 -18.42 -1.28
CA GLU A 291 -4.76 -19.73 -1.63
C GLU A 291 -4.25 -20.86 -0.71
N ASN A 292 -2.98 -20.81 -0.34
CA ASN A 292 -2.38 -21.78 0.56
C ASN A 292 -2.96 -21.70 1.99
N ILE A 293 -3.32 -20.50 2.46
CA ILE A 293 -3.89 -20.31 3.81
C ILE A 293 -5.39 -20.61 3.85
N GLN A 294 -6.14 -20.21 2.82
CA GLN A 294 -7.61 -20.15 2.85
C GLN A 294 -8.31 -21.10 1.86
N GLY A 295 -7.56 -21.79 0.99
CA GLY A 295 -8.09 -22.63 -0.10
C GLY A 295 -8.16 -21.88 -1.44
N PRO A 296 -8.76 -22.41 -2.50
CA PRO A 296 -8.82 -21.73 -3.80
C PRO A 296 -9.96 -20.70 -3.89
N LEU A 297 -9.78 -19.70 -4.76
CA LEU A 297 -10.77 -18.65 -5.01
C LEU A 297 -12.04 -19.17 -5.71
N SER A 298 -13.22 -18.72 -5.25
CA SER A 298 -14.44 -18.84 -6.05
C SER A 298 -14.38 -17.91 -7.27
N ALA A 299 -15.18 -18.17 -8.32
CA ALA A 299 -15.19 -17.31 -9.51
C ALA A 299 -15.65 -15.87 -9.21
N GLU A 300 -16.61 -15.70 -8.30
CA GLU A 300 -17.08 -14.39 -7.84
C GLU A 300 -15.98 -13.65 -7.09
N GLN A 301 -15.24 -14.38 -6.27
CA GLN A 301 -14.10 -13.88 -5.55
C GLN A 301 -13.01 -13.42 -6.53
N GLN A 302 -12.57 -14.25 -7.48
CA GLN A 302 -11.58 -13.84 -8.50
C GLN A 302 -12.00 -12.54 -9.22
N ALA A 303 -13.29 -12.41 -9.56
CA ALA A 303 -13.81 -11.20 -10.19
C ALA A 303 -13.72 -9.97 -9.27
N ALA A 304 -14.00 -10.12 -7.97
CA ALA A 304 -13.89 -9.04 -7.00
C ALA A 304 -12.43 -8.60 -6.79
N ALA A 305 -11.48 -9.55 -6.67
CA ALA A 305 -10.05 -9.23 -6.63
C ALA A 305 -9.60 -8.48 -7.88
N ALA A 306 -9.96 -8.98 -9.08
CA ALA A 306 -9.57 -8.32 -10.33
C ALA A 306 -10.17 -6.91 -10.46
N ALA A 307 -11.42 -6.71 -10.03
CA ALA A 307 -12.04 -5.38 -10.00
C ALA A 307 -11.33 -4.45 -9.01
N PHE A 308 -10.97 -4.96 -7.84
CA PHE A 308 -10.24 -4.20 -6.83
C PHE A 308 -8.85 -3.79 -7.36
N GLU A 309 -8.07 -4.73 -7.87
CA GLU A 309 -6.77 -4.48 -8.51
C GLU A 309 -6.89 -3.41 -9.60
N LYS A 310 -7.92 -3.55 -10.44
CA LYS A 310 -8.15 -2.60 -11.51
C LYS A 310 -8.34 -1.19 -10.99
N ASN A 311 -9.15 -1.01 -9.95
CA ASN A 311 -9.48 0.29 -9.39
C ASN A 311 -8.32 0.91 -8.61
N VAL A 312 -7.62 0.13 -7.78
CA VAL A 312 -6.60 0.68 -6.86
C VAL A 312 -5.17 0.67 -7.38
N LEU A 313 -4.90 -0.13 -8.42
CA LEU A 313 -3.60 -0.15 -9.09
C LEU A 313 -3.74 0.37 -10.52
N THR A 314 -4.32 -0.41 -11.44
CA THR A 314 -4.18 -0.07 -12.87
C THR A 314 -4.84 1.25 -13.25
N GLY A 315 -6.03 1.55 -12.74
CA GLY A 315 -6.73 2.80 -13.03
C GLY A 315 -5.94 4.01 -12.52
N ARG A 316 -5.33 3.88 -11.33
CA ARG A 316 -4.44 4.89 -10.76
C ARG A 316 -3.13 5.02 -11.53
N ASN A 317 -2.57 3.91 -12.06
CA ASN A 317 -1.39 3.95 -12.92
C ASN A 317 -1.62 4.82 -14.15
N HIS A 318 -2.79 4.71 -14.79
CA HIS A 318 -3.16 5.55 -15.93
C HIS A 318 -3.28 7.02 -15.53
N THR A 319 -4.02 7.33 -14.46
CA THR A 319 -4.12 8.71 -13.94
C THR A 319 -2.74 9.31 -13.66
N MET A 320 -1.87 8.55 -12.98
CA MET A 320 -0.53 9.02 -12.62
C MET A 320 0.39 9.19 -13.83
N ALA A 321 0.33 8.28 -14.81
CA ALA A 321 1.10 8.39 -16.04
C ALA A 321 0.67 9.63 -16.86
N ASP A 322 -0.64 9.86 -16.98
CA ASP A 322 -1.19 11.03 -17.67
C ASP A 322 -0.82 12.34 -16.96
N ALA A 323 -0.90 12.37 -15.62
CA ALA A 323 -0.53 13.53 -14.82
C ALA A 323 0.98 13.82 -14.82
N ALA A 324 1.81 12.80 -15.01
CA ALA A 324 3.25 12.95 -15.07
C ALA A 324 3.73 13.60 -16.38
N GLU A 325 3.01 13.45 -17.50
CA GLU A 325 3.40 13.99 -18.81
C GLU A 325 3.85 15.46 -18.81
N PRO A 326 3.07 16.44 -18.30
CA PRO A 326 3.51 17.83 -18.26
C PRO A 326 4.76 18.03 -17.40
N LEU A 327 4.86 17.36 -16.25
CA LEU A 327 6.01 17.47 -15.33
C LEU A 327 7.28 16.91 -15.97
N LEU A 328 7.16 15.79 -16.69
CA LEU A 328 8.26 15.18 -17.43
C LEU A 328 8.68 16.04 -18.64
N ALA A 329 7.73 16.71 -19.30
CA ALA A 329 7.99 17.63 -20.41
C ALA A 329 8.74 18.88 -19.97
N ASP A 330 8.43 19.41 -18.77
CA ASP A 330 9.18 20.50 -18.14
C ASP A 330 10.59 20.04 -17.73
N GLY A 331 10.74 18.75 -17.38
CA GLY A 331 12.03 18.09 -17.12
C GLY A 331 12.48 18.18 -15.67
N ASN A 332 13.58 17.49 -15.33
CA ASN A 332 14.18 17.47 -13.98
C ASN A 332 13.19 17.13 -12.84
N ALA A 333 12.14 16.35 -13.10
CA ALA A 333 11.22 15.91 -12.07
C ALA A 333 11.78 14.70 -11.31
N PHE A 334 11.60 14.68 -9.99
CA PHE A 334 11.76 13.48 -9.18
C PHE A 334 10.38 12.98 -8.74
N ILE A 335 9.93 11.87 -9.31
CA ILE A 335 8.62 11.28 -9.06
C ILE A 335 8.77 10.11 -8.09
N ALA A 336 8.04 10.12 -6.98
CA ALA A 336 7.98 9.05 -5.99
C ALA A 336 6.55 8.50 -5.86
N ILE A 337 6.34 7.23 -6.22
CA ILE A 337 5.05 6.53 -6.12
C ILE A 337 5.25 5.15 -5.50
N GLY A 338 4.19 4.56 -4.96
CA GLY A 338 4.21 3.20 -4.42
C GLY A 338 4.75 2.20 -5.43
N ALA A 339 5.70 1.36 -5.01
CA ALA A 339 6.44 0.50 -5.92
C ALA A 339 5.58 -0.56 -6.63
N LEU A 340 4.38 -0.83 -6.13
CA LEU A 340 3.36 -1.66 -6.78
C LEU A 340 2.79 -1.05 -8.07
N HIS A 341 2.95 0.25 -8.28
CA HIS A 341 2.51 0.94 -9.49
C HIS A 341 3.50 0.78 -10.67
N LEU A 342 4.70 0.25 -10.44
CA LEU A 342 5.77 0.13 -11.43
C LEU A 342 5.66 -1.09 -12.39
N PRO A 343 5.42 -2.32 -11.90
CA PRO A 343 5.48 -3.52 -12.74
C PRO A 343 4.23 -3.71 -13.61
N GLY A 344 4.36 -4.57 -14.62
CA GLY A 344 3.25 -4.97 -15.48
C GLY A 344 3.12 -4.14 -16.76
N ARG A 345 2.20 -4.58 -17.63
CA ARG A 345 1.86 -3.86 -18.88
C ARG A 345 1.09 -2.57 -18.63
N GLU A 346 0.30 -2.57 -17.57
CA GLU A 346 -0.47 -1.41 -17.10
C GLU A 346 0.26 -0.67 -15.97
N GLY A 347 1.53 -0.99 -15.71
CA GLY A 347 2.37 -0.28 -14.75
C GLY A 347 2.88 1.04 -15.33
N VAL A 348 3.13 2.04 -14.47
CA VAL A 348 3.54 3.39 -14.88
C VAL A 348 4.78 3.37 -15.79
N VAL A 349 5.74 2.46 -15.55
CA VAL A 349 6.93 2.30 -16.41
C VAL A 349 6.56 1.92 -17.84
N ALA A 350 5.58 1.03 -18.03
CA ALA A 350 5.12 0.62 -19.35
C ALA A 350 4.27 1.72 -20.01
N LEU A 351 3.38 2.34 -19.25
CA LEU A 351 2.51 3.42 -19.74
C LEU A 351 3.33 4.63 -20.23
N LEU A 352 4.35 5.05 -19.50
CA LEU A 352 5.25 6.13 -19.94
C LEU A 352 6.02 5.76 -21.22
N ARG A 353 6.43 4.49 -21.38
CA ARG A 353 7.04 4.03 -22.64
C ARG A 353 6.06 4.06 -23.80
N ASP A 354 4.82 3.65 -23.58
CA ASP A 354 3.77 3.70 -24.59
C ASP A 354 3.42 5.14 -24.99
N ALA A 355 3.57 6.11 -24.07
CA ALA A 355 3.49 7.54 -24.35
C ALA A 355 4.74 8.14 -25.04
N GLY A 356 5.75 7.31 -25.32
CA GLY A 356 6.94 7.67 -26.10
C GLY A 356 8.13 8.16 -25.28
N TRP A 357 8.13 7.97 -23.96
CA TRP A 357 9.30 8.21 -23.13
C TRP A 357 10.28 7.02 -23.16
N THR A 358 11.57 7.31 -23.13
CA THR A 358 12.59 6.29 -22.84
C THR A 358 12.70 6.13 -21.34
N VAL A 359 12.26 4.99 -20.82
CA VAL A 359 12.32 4.68 -19.39
C VAL A 359 13.31 3.55 -19.15
N THR A 360 14.42 3.82 -18.46
CA THR A 360 15.52 2.87 -18.21
C THR A 360 15.71 2.62 -16.72
N ARG A 361 15.90 1.35 -16.33
CA ARG A 361 16.16 1.02 -14.93
C ARG A 361 17.55 1.53 -14.55
N VAL A 362 17.63 2.22 -13.42
CA VAL A 362 18.88 2.63 -12.79
C VAL A 362 19.19 1.63 -11.68
N PRO A 363 20.31 0.90 -11.73
CA PRO A 363 20.69 -0.01 -10.65
C PRO A 363 20.86 0.71 -9.32
N LEU A 364 20.35 0.10 -8.26
CA LEU A 364 20.60 0.54 -6.90
C LEU A 364 21.87 -0.15 -6.39
N ASP A 365 22.93 0.62 -6.11
CA ASP A 365 24.11 0.06 -5.46
C ASP A 365 23.74 -0.34 -4.04
N THR A 366 23.65 -1.65 -3.80
CA THR A 366 23.35 -2.24 -2.47
C THR A 366 24.55 -2.20 -1.53
N THR A 367 25.71 -1.74 -2.01
CA THR A 367 26.91 -1.54 -1.20
C THR A 367 26.96 -0.09 -0.71
N ASN A 368 26.57 0.12 0.55
CA ASN A 368 26.97 1.33 1.26
C ASN A 368 28.44 1.26 1.68
#